data_AF-A0A6V8CNL7-F1
#
_entry.id   AF-A0A6V8CNL7-F1
#
_cell.length_a   1.000
_cell.length_b   1.000
_cell.length_c   1.000
_cell.angle_alpha   90.00
_cell.angle_beta   90.00
_cell.angle_gamma   90.00
#
_symmetry.space_group_name_H-M   'P 1'
#
loop_
_entity.id
_entity.type
_entity.pdbx_description
1 polymer ?
#
loop_
_entity_poly.entity_id
_entity_poly.type
_entity_poly.pdbx_seq_one_letter_code
_entity_poly.pdbx_strand_id
1 'polypeptide(L)'
;APNFTGFHLTQGAFDGADIDVDIQDGSWGHYLNSIDGVSPPSDWSWWWELHVWNETSNAWEGSAVGMDSIDEPMTLAWASNNTSDDAIPAPGFAVVDDSECNGHGWVMGSGNGAHCMCDEGYEWAEDNMMQCVLVESEPEYTVGHFAYTYILDENKNPRVRYVDDSWLASDFVEDVVKLAERELIIESESDQIPSVGLIVSVAVVSMAAISLRSKSE
;
A
#
# COMPACT_ATOMS: atom_id res chain seq x y z
N ALA A 1 14.42 -8.54 11.58
CA ALA A 1 14.01 -7.40 10.74
C ALA A 1 14.29 -6.12 11.54
N PRO A 2 14.53 -4.95 10.93
CA PRO A 2 14.39 -3.71 11.69
C PRO A 2 12.96 -3.68 12.25
N ASN A 3 12.81 -3.48 13.56
CA ASN A 3 11.49 -3.42 14.19
C ASN A 3 10.87 -2.07 13.87
N PHE A 4 9.58 -2.05 13.53
CA PHE A 4 8.82 -0.80 13.45
C PHE A 4 8.53 -0.33 14.88
N THR A 5 8.86 0.92 15.17
CA THR A 5 8.85 1.47 16.54
C THR A 5 8.16 2.83 16.59
N GLY A 6 7.95 3.37 17.78
CA GLY A 6 7.44 4.72 18.01
C GLY A 6 8.19 5.80 17.22
N PHE A 7 9.49 5.64 17.02
CA PHE A 7 10.29 6.52 16.16
C PHE A 7 9.78 6.54 14.72
N HIS A 8 9.59 5.35 14.13
CA HIS A 8 9.14 5.22 12.74
C HIS A 8 7.74 5.79 12.53
N LEU A 9 6.82 5.53 13.47
CA LEU A 9 5.46 6.10 13.41
C LEU A 9 5.49 7.62 13.56
N THR A 10 6.26 8.14 14.52
CA THR A 10 6.40 9.58 14.76
C THR A 10 6.95 10.28 13.51
N GLN A 11 8.08 9.81 12.97
CA GLN A 11 8.70 10.42 11.79
C GLN A 11 7.75 10.36 10.58
N GLY A 12 7.15 9.19 10.31
CA GLY A 12 6.25 9.03 9.17
C GLY A 12 4.99 9.90 9.25
N ALA A 13 4.41 10.06 10.45
CA ALA A 13 3.23 10.88 10.65
C ALA A 13 3.50 12.38 10.42
N PHE A 14 4.60 12.90 10.99
CA PHE A 14 4.95 14.30 10.82
C PHE A 14 5.46 14.61 9.40
N ASP A 15 6.26 13.73 8.79
CA ASP A 15 6.70 13.86 7.39
C ASP A 15 5.47 13.89 6.45
N GLY A 16 4.48 13.02 6.68
CA GLY A 16 3.24 12.99 5.91
C GLY A 16 2.38 14.25 6.08
N ALA A 17 2.51 14.95 7.20
CA ALA A 17 1.80 16.18 7.51
C ALA A 17 2.54 17.46 7.07
N ASP A 18 3.74 17.34 6.47
CA ASP A 18 4.64 18.45 6.18
C ASP A 18 4.96 19.29 7.44
N ILE A 19 5.06 18.63 8.60
CA ILE A 19 5.42 19.25 9.88
C ILE A 19 6.90 18.98 10.14
N ASP A 20 7.68 20.05 10.34
CA ASP A 20 9.10 19.94 10.64
C ASP A 20 9.32 19.34 12.04
N VAL A 21 10.25 18.42 12.17
CA VAL A 21 10.57 17.77 13.44
C VAL A 21 12.08 17.65 13.61
N ASP A 22 12.57 17.99 14.80
CA ASP A 22 13.95 17.74 15.21
C ASP A 22 13.97 16.56 16.17
N ILE A 23 14.29 15.38 15.66
CA ILE A 23 14.59 14.18 16.47
C ILE A 23 16.10 13.98 16.46
N GLN A 24 16.68 13.88 17.65
CA GLN A 24 18.13 13.72 17.82
C GLN A 24 18.50 12.36 18.41
N ASP A 25 19.69 11.90 18.04
CA ASP A 25 20.30 10.70 18.61
C ASP A 25 20.82 10.96 20.03
N GLY A 26 20.41 10.11 20.96
CA GLY A 26 20.91 10.08 22.33
C GLY A 26 21.60 8.76 22.67
N SER A 27 22.20 8.68 23.86
CA SER A 27 22.83 7.43 24.34
C SER A 27 21.84 6.29 24.59
N TRP A 28 20.54 6.57 24.58
CA TRP A 28 19.45 5.64 24.90
C TRP A 28 18.43 5.50 23.77
N GLY A 29 18.78 5.94 22.55
CA GLY A 29 17.88 6.02 21.41
C GLY A 29 17.59 7.46 21.01
N HIS A 30 16.59 7.64 20.18
CA HIS A 30 16.12 8.90 19.64
C HIS A 30 15.27 9.64 20.67
N TYR A 31 15.38 10.97 20.68
CA TYR A 31 14.52 11.83 21.49
C TYR A 31 14.05 13.02 20.67
N LEU A 32 12.82 13.47 20.94
CA LEU A 32 12.19 14.58 20.24
C LEU A 32 12.62 15.91 20.88
N ASN A 33 13.21 16.80 20.10
CA ASN A 33 13.68 18.11 20.53
C ASN A 33 12.69 19.22 20.14
N SER A 34 12.10 19.17 18.95
CA SER A 34 11.07 20.13 18.53
C SER A 34 10.07 19.56 17.53
N ILE A 35 8.87 20.13 17.54
CA ILE A 35 7.83 19.96 16.53
C ILE A 35 7.49 21.36 15.98
N ASP A 36 7.46 21.53 14.66
CA ASP A 36 7.12 22.76 13.95
C ASP A 36 7.89 24.00 14.45
N GLY A 37 9.19 23.85 14.69
CA GLY A 37 10.05 24.90 15.24
C GLY A 37 9.78 25.26 16.72
N VAL A 38 8.89 24.54 17.40
CA VAL A 38 8.60 24.73 18.83
C VAL A 38 9.46 23.80 19.68
N SER A 39 10.45 24.39 20.33
CA SER A 39 11.34 23.70 21.28
C SER A 39 10.99 24.04 22.74
N PRO A 40 11.21 23.10 23.66
CA PRO A 40 11.21 23.39 25.10
C PRO A 40 12.17 24.52 25.49
N PRO A 41 11.81 25.37 26.46
CA PRO A 41 12.69 26.43 26.96
C PRO A 41 13.87 25.88 27.75
N SER A 42 14.95 26.65 27.82
CA SER A 42 16.20 26.26 28.50
C SER A 42 16.09 26.09 30.03
N ASP A 43 14.99 26.56 30.61
CA ASP A 43 14.68 26.39 32.04
C ASP A 43 13.96 25.07 32.35
N TRP A 44 13.69 24.23 31.34
CA TRP A 44 12.99 22.95 31.46
C TRP A 44 11.61 23.07 32.13
N SER A 45 10.94 24.23 31.97
CA SER A 45 9.60 24.43 32.50
C SER A 45 8.55 23.52 31.85
N TRP A 46 8.84 22.97 30.67
CA TRP A 46 8.13 21.84 30.06
C TRP A 46 9.06 21.08 29.10
N TRP A 47 8.65 19.89 28.64
CA TRP A 47 9.28 19.14 27.54
C TRP A 47 8.22 18.37 26.74
N TRP A 48 8.55 17.93 25.52
CA TRP A 48 7.69 17.04 24.74
C TRP A 48 7.65 15.66 25.39
N GLU A 49 6.47 15.26 25.84
CA GLU A 49 6.17 13.97 26.44
C GLU A 49 5.40 13.10 25.44
N LEU A 50 5.75 11.82 25.42
CA LEU A 50 5.13 10.81 24.58
C LEU A 50 4.01 10.12 25.37
N HIS A 51 2.80 10.14 24.84
CA HIS A 51 1.64 9.45 25.39
C HIS A 51 1.28 8.25 24.51
N VAL A 52 0.87 7.16 25.16
CA VAL A 52 0.40 5.93 24.52
C VAL A 52 -1.07 5.72 24.86
N TRP A 53 -1.83 5.21 23.89
CA TRP A 53 -3.22 4.86 24.14
C TRP A 53 -3.33 3.49 24.80
N ASN A 54 -3.94 3.44 25.99
CA ASN A 54 -4.23 2.18 26.65
C ASN A 54 -5.64 1.72 26.27
N GLU A 55 -5.71 0.73 25.37
CA GLU A 55 -6.99 0.16 24.89
C GLU A 55 -7.81 -0.53 25.99
N THR A 56 -7.16 -1.00 27.05
CA THR A 56 -7.87 -1.67 28.15
C THR A 56 -8.62 -0.66 29.01
N SER A 57 -7.99 0.49 29.31
CA SER A 57 -8.59 1.56 30.10
C SER A 57 -9.34 2.60 29.25
N ASN A 58 -9.16 2.59 27.93
CA ASN A 58 -9.62 3.62 27.00
C ASN A 58 -9.19 5.02 27.43
N ALA A 59 -7.91 5.15 27.79
CA ALA A 59 -7.32 6.39 28.28
C ALA A 59 -5.89 6.57 27.75
N TRP A 60 -5.47 7.82 27.66
CA TRP A 60 -4.07 8.18 27.43
C TRP A 60 -3.25 7.95 28.71
N GLU A 61 -2.01 7.49 28.51
CA GLU A 61 -1.04 7.33 29.59
C GLU A 61 0.33 7.81 29.10
N GLY A 62 1.07 8.53 29.94
CA GLY A 62 2.46 8.89 29.66
C GLY A 62 3.34 7.65 29.49
N SER A 63 4.14 7.62 28.42
CA SER A 63 5.04 6.51 28.13
C SER A 63 6.18 6.43 29.15
N ALA A 64 6.37 5.25 29.73
CA ALA A 64 7.50 4.98 30.63
C ALA A 64 8.83 4.77 29.89
N VAL A 65 8.80 4.70 28.55
CA VAL A 65 9.95 4.41 27.70
C VAL A 65 10.06 5.40 26.53
N GLY A 66 11.26 5.54 25.98
CA GLY A 66 11.49 6.32 24.76
C GLY A 66 10.83 5.67 23.53
N MET A 67 10.67 6.46 22.47
CA MET A 67 9.97 6.06 21.25
C MET A 67 10.53 4.79 20.59
N ASP A 68 11.83 4.51 20.72
CA ASP A 68 12.45 3.30 20.16
C ASP A 68 12.07 2.01 20.86
N SER A 69 11.61 2.10 22.12
CA SER A 69 11.25 0.94 22.94
C SER A 69 9.76 0.63 22.90
N ILE A 70 8.99 1.36 22.07
CA ILE A 70 7.60 1.06 21.79
C ILE A 70 7.57 0.26 20.49
N ASP A 71 7.38 -1.05 20.60
CA ASP A 71 7.29 -1.96 19.47
C ASP A 71 5.90 -1.91 18.85
N GLU A 72 5.82 -1.84 17.52
CA GLU A 72 4.58 -1.88 16.74
C GLU A 72 3.49 -0.95 17.30
N PRO A 73 3.79 0.34 17.53
CA PRO A 73 2.83 1.29 18.09
C PRO A 73 1.62 1.45 17.16
N MET A 74 0.42 1.43 17.74
CA MET A 74 -0.81 1.74 16.98
C MET A 74 -1.23 3.20 17.14
N THR A 75 -1.13 3.75 18.36
CA THR A 75 -1.62 5.11 18.64
C THR A 75 -0.71 5.82 19.63
N LEU A 76 -0.12 6.93 19.17
CA LEU A 76 0.78 7.77 19.94
C LEU A 76 0.29 9.23 19.90
N ALA A 77 0.58 9.98 20.95
CA ALA A 77 0.42 11.43 20.98
C ALA A 77 1.66 12.10 21.56
N TRP A 78 2.01 13.26 21.02
CA TRP A 78 3.04 14.14 21.56
C TRP A 78 2.39 15.39 22.13
N ALA A 79 2.63 15.66 23.42
CA ALA A 79 2.11 16.83 24.10
C ALA A 79 3.17 17.40 25.05
N SER A 80 2.99 18.62 25.54
CA SER A 80 3.84 19.09 26.63
C SER A 80 3.55 18.28 27.89
N ASN A 81 4.57 17.97 28.68
CA ASN A 81 4.47 17.20 29.93
C ASN A 81 3.54 17.77 31.02
N ASN A 82 3.04 18.99 30.82
CA ASN A 82 2.06 19.64 31.69
C ASN A 82 0.62 19.51 31.15
N THR A 83 0.43 18.84 30.01
CA THR A 83 -0.87 18.51 29.43
C THR A 83 -1.47 17.35 30.21
N SER A 84 -2.73 17.50 30.63
CA SER A 84 -3.48 16.41 31.26
C SER A 84 -3.83 15.36 30.22
N ASP A 85 -3.73 14.07 30.53
CA ASP A 85 -4.15 12.97 29.64
C ASP A 85 -5.61 13.15 29.16
N ASP A 86 -6.50 13.57 30.07
CA ASP A 86 -7.91 13.88 29.76
C ASP A 86 -8.11 15.04 28.75
N ALA A 87 -7.09 15.87 28.54
CA ALA A 87 -7.13 16.97 27.57
C ALA A 87 -6.66 16.55 26.17
N ILE A 88 -6.05 15.36 26.04
CA ILE A 88 -5.64 14.80 24.76
C ILE A 88 -6.87 14.11 24.15
N PRO A 89 -7.30 14.48 22.92
CA PRO A 89 -8.45 13.85 22.29
C PRO A 89 -8.28 12.34 22.17
N ALA A 90 -9.33 11.58 22.47
CA ALA A 90 -9.30 10.14 22.27
C ALA A 90 -9.10 9.83 20.77
N PRO A 91 -8.37 8.75 20.43
CA PRO A 91 -8.24 8.31 19.05
C PRO A 91 -9.63 8.13 18.41
N GLY A 92 -9.84 8.73 17.23
CA GLY A 92 -11.12 8.71 16.53
C GLY A 92 -12.15 9.76 16.97
N PHE A 93 -11.80 10.67 17.90
CA PHE A 93 -12.67 11.77 18.34
C PHE A 93 -11.86 13.04 18.63
N ALA A 94 -11.28 13.68 17.61
CA ALA A 94 -10.87 15.07 17.77
C ALA A 94 -12.06 16.00 17.48
N VAL A 95 -12.20 17.07 18.26
CA VAL A 95 -13.37 17.95 18.24
C VAL A 95 -13.49 18.63 16.88
N VAL A 96 -14.54 18.24 16.17
CA VAL A 96 -14.98 18.73 14.87
C VAL A 96 -15.47 20.18 15.02
N ASP A 97 -14.83 21.14 14.36
CA ASP A 97 -15.57 22.33 13.93
C ASP A 97 -16.48 21.86 12.79
N ASP A 98 -17.81 22.01 12.95
CA ASP A 98 -18.87 21.51 12.05
C ASP A 98 -18.73 21.98 10.58
N SER A 99 -17.73 22.81 10.27
CA SER A 99 -17.38 23.27 8.93
C SER A 99 -16.15 22.61 8.30
N GLU A 100 -15.31 21.91 9.09
CA GLU A 100 -14.09 21.27 8.63
C GLU A 100 -14.33 19.78 8.33
N CYS A 101 -13.66 19.24 7.30
CA CYS A 101 -13.76 17.83 6.92
C CYS A 101 -15.18 17.32 6.65
N ASN A 102 -16.08 18.20 6.18
CA ASN A 102 -17.51 17.95 6.00
C ASN A 102 -18.24 17.52 7.30
N GLY A 103 -17.70 17.86 8.47
CA GLY A 103 -18.26 17.47 9.76
C GLY A 103 -18.02 16.01 10.15
N HIS A 104 -17.12 15.31 9.43
CA HIS A 104 -16.84 13.89 9.59
C HIS A 104 -15.33 13.61 9.78
N GLY A 105 -14.67 14.47 10.54
CA GLY A 105 -13.25 14.36 10.86
C GLY A 105 -12.69 15.65 11.44
N TRP A 106 -11.36 15.72 11.49
CA TRP A 106 -10.62 16.89 11.98
C TRP A 106 -9.43 17.21 11.07
N VAL A 107 -9.02 18.47 10.99
CA VAL A 107 -7.88 18.86 10.14
C VAL A 107 -6.57 18.64 10.89
N MET A 108 -5.65 17.89 10.30
CA MET A 108 -4.27 17.79 10.72
C MET A 108 -3.34 18.58 9.78
N GLY A 109 -2.21 19.05 10.31
CA GLY A 109 -1.28 19.92 9.58
C GLY A 109 -1.78 21.36 9.46
N SER A 110 -1.04 22.19 8.71
CA SER A 110 -1.44 23.56 8.42
C SER A 110 -0.96 24.00 7.02
N GLY A 111 -1.55 25.07 6.50
CA GLY A 111 -1.15 25.61 5.19
C GLY A 111 -1.32 24.60 4.05
N ASN A 112 -0.22 24.25 3.38
CA ASN A 112 -0.23 23.38 2.21
C ASN A 112 -0.12 21.88 2.56
N GLY A 113 0.21 21.54 3.81
CA GLY A 113 0.23 20.18 4.35
C GLY A 113 -1.06 19.80 5.10
N ALA A 114 -2.02 20.72 5.18
CA ALA A 114 -3.30 20.46 5.83
C ALA A 114 -4.09 19.36 5.11
N HIS A 115 -4.58 18.38 5.86
CA HIS A 115 -5.48 17.34 5.38
C HIS A 115 -6.40 16.85 6.50
N CYS A 116 -7.52 16.24 6.12
CA CYS A 116 -8.50 15.73 7.06
C CYS A 116 -8.13 14.35 7.59
N MET A 117 -8.39 14.10 8.86
CA MET A 117 -8.37 12.77 9.47
C MET A 117 -9.82 12.37 9.71
N CYS A 118 -10.32 11.46 8.87
CA CYS A 118 -11.74 11.13 8.80
C CYS A 118 -12.18 10.22 9.94
N ASP A 119 -13.43 10.41 10.38
CA ASP A 119 -14.09 9.57 11.38
C ASP A 119 -14.34 8.16 10.83
N GLU A 120 -14.64 7.21 11.73
CA GLU A 120 -14.96 5.83 11.34
C GLU A 120 -16.11 5.77 10.32
N GLY A 121 -15.89 5.07 9.21
CA GLY A 121 -16.85 4.97 8.11
C GLY A 121 -16.77 6.09 7.08
N TYR A 122 -15.75 6.96 7.17
CA TYR A 122 -15.45 7.99 6.19
C TYR A 122 -14.00 7.89 5.69
N GLU A 123 -13.77 8.24 4.43
CA GLU A 123 -12.44 8.28 3.80
C GLU A 123 -12.23 9.60 3.04
N TRP A 124 -11.00 9.84 2.57
CA TRP A 124 -10.73 11.00 1.74
C TRP A 124 -11.53 10.96 0.44
N ALA A 125 -12.05 12.11 0.02
CA ALA A 125 -12.50 12.27 -1.35
C ALA A 125 -11.30 12.07 -2.31
N GLU A 126 -11.52 11.35 -3.41
CA GLU A 126 -10.46 10.95 -4.37
C GLU A 126 -9.52 12.10 -4.78
N ASP A 127 -10.07 13.30 -4.95
CA ASP A 127 -9.34 14.49 -5.40
C ASP A 127 -9.18 15.57 -4.32
N ASN A 128 -9.62 15.29 -3.08
CA ASN A 128 -9.65 16.31 -2.03
C ASN A 128 -9.42 15.74 -0.63
N MET A 129 -8.16 15.79 -0.20
CA MET A 129 -7.72 15.38 1.15
C MET A 129 -8.29 16.28 2.27
N MET A 130 -8.97 17.39 1.95
CA MET A 130 -9.68 18.25 2.90
C MET A 130 -11.16 17.87 3.06
N GLN A 131 -11.58 16.73 2.52
CA GLN A 131 -12.96 16.27 2.57
C GLN A 131 -13.03 14.81 2.97
N CYS A 132 -13.88 14.53 3.97
CA CYS A 132 -14.27 13.18 4.34
C CYS A 132 -15.60 12.84 3.69
N VAL A 133 -15.65 11.74 2.96
CA VAL A 133 -16.84 11.19 2.31
C VAL A 133 -17.17 9.86 2.93
N LEU A 134 -18.47 9.53 3.01
CA LEU A 134 -18.90 8.24 3.54
C LEU A 134 -18.25 7.14 2.71
N VAL A 135 -17.59 6.19 3.36
CA VAL A 135 -17.19 4.94 2.71
C VAL A 135 -18.50 4.27 2.30
N GLU A 136 -18.86 4.36 1.02
CA GLU A 136 -19.94 3.56 0.49
C GLU A 136 -19.50 2.11 0.69
N SER A 137 -20.22 1.41 1.58
CA SER A 137 -19.93 0.03 1.93
C SER A 137 -20.26 -0.90 0.76
N GLU A 138 -19.62 -0.72 -0.38
CA GLU A 138 -19.34 -1.78 -1.31
C GLU A 138 -17.96 -2.29 -0.88
N PRO A 139 -17.85 -3.42 -0.17
CA PRO A 139 -16.54 -3.99 0.10
C PRO A 139 -15.92 -4.35 -1.26
N GLU A 140 -15.05 -3.48 -1.78
CA GLU A 140 -14.26 -3.77 -2.96
C GLU A 140 -13.15 -4.74 -2.53
N TYR A 141 -13.53 -6.00 -2.31
CA TYR A 141 -12.57 -7.08 -2.37
C TYR A 141 -12.08 -7.14 -3.82
N THR A 142 -10.98 -6.46 -4.12
CA THR A 142 -10.21 -6.76 -5.32
C THR A 142 -9.53 -8.10 -5.12
N VAL A 143 -10.31 -9.18 -5.28
CA VAL A 143 -9.73 -10.50 -5.58
C VAL A 143 -9.16 -10.38 -6.98
N GLY A 144 -7.89 -10.01 -7.08
CA GLY A 144 -7.15 -10.06 -8.34
C GLY A 144 -7.08 -11.50 -8.83
N HIS A 145 -7.96 -11.88 -9.75
CA HIS A 145 -7.87 -13.14 -10.47
C HIS A 145 -6.84 -13.02 -11.58
N PHE A 146 -5.58 -13.34 -11.30
CA PHE A 146 -4.60 -13.58 -12.38
C PHE A 146 -4.58 -15.07 -12.71
N ALA A 147 -4.72 -15.42 -13.99
CA ALA A 147 -4.51 -16.77 -14.46
C ALA A 147 -3.10 -16.89 -15.07
N TYR A 148 -2.27 -17.79 -14.55
CA TYR A 148 -1.00 -18.12 -15.19
C TYR A 148 -1.19 -19.25 -16.19
N THR A 149 -0.86 -18.99 -17.46
CA THR A 149 -0.73 -20.04 -18.46
C THR A 149 0.74 -20.21 -18.84
N TYR A 150 1.24 -21.44 -18.66
CA TYR A 150 2.59 -21.81 -19.07
C TYR A 150 2.54 -22.79 -20.24
N ILE A 151 3.40 -22.56 -21.23
CA ILE A 151 3.76 -23.60 -22.21
C ILE A 151 5.16 -24.07 -21.83
N LEU A 152 5.26 -25.36 -21.50
CA LEU A 152 6.51 -25.98 -21.11
C LEU A 152 7.12 -26.72 -22.32
N ASP A 153 8.45 -26.76 -22.39
CA ASP A 153 9.16 -27.63 -23.32
C ASP A 153 9.12 -29.10 -22.84
N GLU A 154 9.70 -30.00 -23.64
CA GLU A 154 9.79 -31.44 -23.33
C GLU A 154 10.53 -31.72 -22.00
N ASN A 155 11.40 -30.80 -21.56
CA ASN A 155 12.14 -30.88 -20.31
C ASN A 155 11.41 -30.20 -19.14
N LYS A 156 10.16 -29.75 -19.35
CA LYS A 156 9.30 -29.04 -18.39
C LYS A 156 9.77 -27.62 -18.04
N ASN A 157 10.64 -27.01 -18.83
CA ASN A 157 11.00 -25.60 -18.63
C ASN A 157 9.98 -24.67 -19.29
N PRO A 158 9.58 -23.56 -18.64
CA PRO A 158 8.63 -22.62 -19.22
C PRO A 158 9.24 -21.85 -20.39
N ARG A 159 8.57 -21.88 -21.54
CA ARG A 159 8.94 -21.13 -22.76
C ARG A 159 8.04 -19.91 -23.00
N VAL A 160 6.78 -20.00 -22.55
CA VAL A 160 5.83 -18.88 -22.49
C VAL A 160 5.25 -18.81 -21.09
N ARG A 161 5.10 -17.58 -20.59
CA ARG A 161 4.32 -17.26 -19.39
C ARG A 161 3.39 -16.11 -19.76
N TYR A 162 2.10 -16.37 -19.74
CA TYR A 162 1.07 -15.36 -19.89
C TYR A 162 0.50 -15.00 -18.51
N VAL A 163 0.35 -13.70 -18.25
CA VAL A 163 -0.21 -13.16 -17.01
C VAL A 163 -1.20 -12.08 -17.41
N ASP A 164 -2.47 -12.26 -17.06
CA ASP A 164 -3.52 -11.29 -17.36
C ASP A 164 -4.66 -11.43 -16.35
N ASP A 165 -5.30 -10.31 -16.07
CA ASP A 165 -6.48 -10.16 -15.21
C ASP A 165 -7.79 -10.36 -15.99
N SER A 166 -7.75 -10.23 -17.32
CA SER A 166 -8.89 -10.26 -18.21
C SER A 166 -8.57 -11.15 -19.41
N TRP A 167 -8.66 -12.47 -19.25
CA TRP A 167 -8.26 -13.47 -20.26
C TRP A 167 -8.73 -13.15 -21.70
N LEU A 168 -7.91 -12.45 -22.49
CA LEU A 168 -8.18 -12.12 -23.89
C LEU A 168 -7.48 -13.15 -24.78
N ALA A 169 -8.26 -14.01 -25.42
CA ALA A 169 -7.73 -15.08 -26.27
C ALA A 169 -6.88 -14.57 -27.45
N SER A 170 -7.07 -13.32 -27.88
CA SER A 170 -6.29 -12.69 -28.95
C SER A 170 -4.82 -12.51 -28.57
N ASP A 171 -4.58 -12.03 -27.35
CA ASP A 171 -3.26 -11.56 -26.91
C ASP A 171 -2.38 -12.77 -26.58
N PHE A 172 -2.99 -13.80 -25.98
CA PHE A 172 -2.37 -15.10 -25.82
C PHE A 172 -1.97 -15.74 -27.16
N VAL A 173 -2.82 -15.64 -28.19
CA VAL A 173 -2.50 -16.17 -29.52
C VAL A 173 -1.32 -15.43 -30.15
N GLU A 174 -1.24 -14.10 -29.98
CA GLU A 174 -0.10 -13.31 -30.45
C GLU A 174 1.22 -13.78 -29.82
N ASP A 175 1.26 -14.01 -28.51
CA ASP A 175 2.45 -14.48 -27.82
C ASP A 175 2.87 -15.89 -28.26
N VAL A 176 1.91 -16.77 -28.54
CA VAL A 176 2.17 -18.10 -29.12
C VAL A 176 2.75 -17.98 -30.52
N VAL A 177 2.22 -17.08 -31.35
CA VAL A 177 2.73 -16.82 -32.71
C VAL A 177 4.16 -16.30 -32.64
N LYS A 178 4.45 -15.30 -31.80
CA LYS A 178 5.80 -14.76 -31.60
C LYS A 178 6.80 -15.83 -31.13
N LEU A 179 6.38 -16.72 -30.23
CA LEU A 179 7.24 -17.85 -29.84
C LEU A 179 7.49 -18.79 -31.02
N ALA A 180 6.44 -19.15 -31.76
CA ALA A 180 6.56 -20.07 -32.89
C ALA A 180 7.45 -19.50 -34.00
N GLU A 181 7.39 -18.20 -34.28
CA GLU A 181 8.30 -17.51 -35.20
C GLU A 181 9.75 -17.58 -34.71
N ARG A 182 9.99 -17.27 -33.42
CA ARG A 182 11.34 -17.31 -32.82
C ARG A 182 11.95 -18.70 -32.86
N GLU A 183 11.16 -19.73 -32.61
CA GLU A 183 11.61 -21.13 -32.65
C GLU A 183 11.61 -21.69 -34.10
N LEU A 184 11.36 -20.83 -35.11
CA LEU A 184 11.33 -21.16 -36.54
C LEU A 184 10.33 -22.27 -36.90
N ILE A 185 9.26 -22.37 -36.11
CA ILE A 185 8.15 -23.31 -36.32
C ILE A 185 7.19 -22.78 -37.41
N ILE A 186 7.09 -21.46 -37.51
CA ILE A 186 6.34 -20.74 -38.56
C ILE A 186 7.22 -19.61 -39.14
N GLU A 187 7.07 -19.31 -40.42
CA GLU A 187 7.78 -18.21 -41.09
C GLU A 187 7.03 -16.89 -40.86
N SER A 188 7.75 -15.83 -40.46
CA SER A 188 7.16 -14.50 -40.22
C SER A 188 6.81 -13.82 -41.55
N GLU A 189 5.58 -13.31 -41.68
CA GLU A 189 5.13 -12.59 -42.87
C GLU A 189 5.63 -11.13 -42.84
N SER A 190 6.93 -10.91 -43.09
CA SER A 190 7.46 -9.57 -43.40
C SER A 190 8.42 -9.66 -44.60
N ASP A 191 7.99 -9.00 -45.68
CA ASP A 191 8.62 -8.81 -46.98
C ASP A 191 8.69 -10.01 -47.95
N GLN A 192 7.52 -10.30 -48.56
CA GLN A 192 7.49 -10.84 -49.92
C GLN A 192 8.15 -9.84 -50.89
N ILE A 193 9.39 -10.14 -51.29
CA ILE A 193 9.89 -9.80 -52.63
C ILE A 193 9.66 -11.05 -53.50
N PRO A 194 8.93 -10.95 -54.63
CA PRO A 194 8.50 -12.13 -55.37
C PRO A 194 9.63 -12.66 -56.26
N SER A 195 10.05 -13.91 -56.05
CA SER A 195 10.60 -14.72 -57.13
C SER A 195 10.18 -16.18 -56.98
N VAL A 196 9.10 -16.51 -57.69
CA VAL A 196 8.74 -17.81 -58.28
C VAL A 196 9.18 -19.08 -57.51
N GLY A 197 8.21 -19.66 -56.80
CA GLY A 197 8.01 -21.11 -56.81
C GLY A 197 8.27 -21.85 -55.51
N LEU A 198 7.22 -22.03 -54.69
CA LEU A 198 6.84 -23.36 -54.23
C LEU A 198 5.42 -23.31 -53.64
N ILE A 199 4.57 -24.24 -54.07
CA ILE A 199 3.24 -24.47 -53.49
C ILE A 199 3.45 -25.44 -52.33
N VAL A 200 3.11 -25.08 -51.09
CA VAL A 200 2.96 -26.05 -50.00
C VAL A 200 1.54 -25.97 -49.47
N SER A 201 0.84 -27.07 -49.68
CA SER A 201 -0.55 -27.37 -49.35
C SER A 201 -0.79 -27.40 -47.84
N VAL A 202 -1.85 -26.72 -47.41
CA VAL A 202 -2.45 -26.80 -46.07
C VAL A 202 -2.99 -28.20 -45.81
N ALA A 203 -2.49 -28.87 -44.79
CA ALA A 203 -3.15 -30.02 -44.19
C ALA A 203 -2.87 -30.02 -42.67
N VAL A 204 -3.71 -29.34 -41.89
CA VAL A 204 -3.76 -29.55 -40.44
C VAL A 204 -4.98 -30.42 -40.15
N VAL A 205 -4.67 -31.67 -39.85
CA VAL A 205 -5.59 -32.78 -39.60
C VAL A 205 -6.41 -32.50 -38.35
N SER A 206 -7.73 -32.43 -38.51
CA SER A 206 -8.69 -32.68 -37.44
C SER A 206 -8.63 -34.14 -37.01
N MET A 207 -8.06 -34.45 -35.86
CA MET A 207 -8.24 -35.70 -35.10
C MET A 207 -7.77 -35.46 -33.66
N ALA A 208 -8.42 -35.91 -32.59
CA ALA A 208 -9.73 -36.51 -32.41
C ALA A 208 -9.99 -36.50 -30.89
N ALA A 209 -11.24 -36.28 -30.53
CA ALA A 209 -11.72 -36.49 -29.18
C ALA A 209 -11.66 -37.98 -28.80
N ILE A 210 -11.56 -38.24 -27.49
CA ILE A 210 -11.98 -39.46 -26.77
C ILE A 210 -11.03 -40.68 -26.90
N SER A 211 -10.34 -41.00 -25.79
CA SER A 211 -10.57 -42.26 -25.07
C SER A 211 -9.91 -42.25 -23.70
N LEU A 212 -10.73 -42.19 -22.65
CA LEU A 212 -10.40 -42.69 -21.32
C LEU A 212 -10.31 -44.23 -21.40
N ARG A 213 -9.18 -44.84 -21.01
CA ARG A 213 -9.23 -46.09 -20.25
C ARG A 213 -7.95 -46.44 -19.50
N SER A 214 -8.15 -46.69 -18.21
CA SER A 214 -7.36 -47.40 -17.21
C SER A 214 -6.19 -48.26 -17.68
N LYS A 215 -5.10 -48.25 -16.91
CA LYS A 215 -4.73 -49.44 -16.13
C LYS A 215 -3.94 -49.06 -14.87
N SER A 216 -4.43 -49.55 -13.74
CA SER A 216 -3.78 -49.71 -12.46
C SER A 216 -2.59 -50.66 -12.53
N GLU A 217 -1.43 -50.25 -12.02
CA GLU A 217 -0.64 -50.88 -10.95
C GLU A 217 0.64 -50.05 -10.71
#